data_AF-A0A8K0HM79-F1
#
_entry.id   AF-A0A8K0HM79-F1
#
_cell.length_a   1.000
_cell.length_b   1.000
_cell.length_c   1.000
_cell.angle_alpha   90.00
_cell.angle_beta   90.00
_cell.angle_gamma   90.00
#
_symmetry.space_group_name_H-M   'P 1'
#
loop_
_entity.id
_entity.type
_entity.pdbx_description
1 polymer ?
#
loop_
_entity_poly.entity_id
_entity_poly.type
_entity_poly.pdbx_seq_one_letter_code
_entity_poly.pdbx_strand_id
1 'polypeptide(L)'
;MRIYSSLWNADDWATRGGLVKTDWSKAPFTAYYRNFNVLDSRASSSFSDAAWQTNELDAPGRRRLRWVQKYFMIYNYCTDLKRFPNGVPPECKPSRFL
;
A
#
# COMPACT_ATOMS: atom_id res chain seq x y z
N MET A 1 2.94 16.38 4.62
CA MET A 1 3.14 15.48 3.45
C MET A 1 2.40 16.05 2.25
N ARG A 2 2.77 15.69 1.01
CA ARG A 2 2.05 16.07 -0.22
C ARG A 2 1.59 14.80 -0.94
N ILE A 3 0.54 14.92 -1.76
CA ILE A 3 0.01 13.82 -2.58
C ILE A 3 0.65 13.91 -3.97
N TYR A 4 1.13 12.78 -4.50
CA TYR A 4 1.74 12.67 -5.82
C TYR A 4 1.10 11.52 -6.61
N SER A 5 1.05 11.65 -7.93
CA SER A 5 0.68 10.59 -8.87
C SER A 5 1.59 10.65 -10.08
N SER A 6 2.04 9.49 -10.57
CA SER A 6 2.98 9.39 -11.68
C SER A 6 2.83 8.05 -12.41
N LEU A 7 2.94 8.08 -13.74
CA LEU A 7 3.13 6.90 -14.58
C LEU A 7 4.55 6.97 -15.16
N TRP A 8 5.38 5.95 -14.89
CA TRP A 8 6.78 5.93 -15.30
C TRP A 8 7.27 4.50 -15.56
N ASN A 9 8.36 4.35 -16.32
CA ASN A 9 9.00 3.07 -16.61
C ASN A 9 9.91 2.63 -15.44
N ALA A 10 9.73 1.41 -14.96
CA ALA A 10 10.52 0.82 -13.87
C ALA A 10 11.02 -0.59 -14.24
N ASP A 11 11.64 -0.70 -15.41
CA ASP A 11 12.04 -1.97 -16.01
C ASP A 11 12.97 -2.83 -15.15
N ASP A 12 13.72 -2.22 -14.23
CA ASP A 12 14.67 -2.94 -13.38
C ASP A 12 14.02 -3.82 -12.32
N TRP A 13 12.73 -3.62 -12.01
CA TRP A 13 12.08 -4.36 -10.92
C TRP A 13 10.58 -4.62 -11.08
N ALA A 14 9.85 -3.85 -11.88
CA ALA A 14 8.38 -3.85 -11.86
C ALA A 14 7.72 -5.19 -12.24
N THR A 15 8.15 -5.82 -13.33
CA THR A 15 7.50 -7.02 -13.86
C THR A 15 8.40 -8.24 -13.72
N ARG A 16 7.93 -9.26 -12.98
CA ARG A 16 8.70 -10.47 -12.64
C ARG A 16 10.08 -10.16 -12.05
N GLY A 17 10.17 -9.15 -11.19
CA GLY A 17 11.44 -8.71 -10.58
C GLY A 17 12.43 -8.12 -11.60
N GLY A 18 11.93 -7.52 -12.69
CA GLY A 18 12.74 -6.87 -13.73
C GLY A 18 13.10 -7.76 -14.92
N LEU A 19 12.63 -9.02 -14.95
CA LEU A 19 12.88 -9.97 -16.03
C LEU A 19 12.12 -9.63 -17.32
N VAL A 20 11.00 -8.92 -17.23
CA VAL A 20 10.19 -8.51 -18.39
C VAL A 20 10.30 -7.01 -18.56
N LYS A 21 10.84 -6.57 -19.69
CA LYS A 21 11.08 -5.17 -20.04
C LYS A 21 9.89 -4.59 -20.81
N THR A 22 9.79 -3.26 -20.81
CA THR A 22 8.70 -2.57 -21.50
C THR A 22 8.84 -2.70 -23.01
N ASP A 23 7.79 -3.20 -23.66
CA ASP A 23 7.67 -3.16 -25.11
C ASP A 23 7.15 -1.79 -25.56
N TRP A 24 8.07 -0.89 -25.89
CA TRP A 24 7.77 0.48 -26.30
C TRP A 24 6.99 0.56 -27.63
N SER A 25 6.92 -0.51 -28.42
CA SER A 25 6.05 -0.56 -29.61
C SER A 25 4.55 -0.51 -29.24
N LYS A 26 4.21 -0.78 -27.97
CA LYS A 26 2.84 -0.71 -27.43
C LYS A 26 2.46 0.66 -26.86
N ALA A 27 3.35 1.65 -26.98
CA ALA A 27 3.06 3.02 -26.57
C ALA A 27 1.91 3.63 -27.41
N PRO A 28 1.14 4.58 -26.85
CA PRO A 28 1.29 5.20 -25.53
C PRO A 28 0.68 4.38 -24.38
N PHE A 29 1.39 4.33 -23.25
CA PHE A 29 0.85 3.81 -21.99
C PHE A 29 0.03 4.91 -21.29
N THR A 30 -1.26 4.68 -21.06
CA THR A 30 -2.17 5.71 -20.55
C THR A 30 -2.82 5.27 -19.24
N ALA A 31 -2.75 6.13 -18.21
CA ALA A 31 -3.43 5.94 -16.93
C ALA A 31 -4.46 7.06 -16.73
N TYR A 32 -5.67 6.70 -16.32
CA TYR A 32 -6.77 7.65 -16.10
C TYR A 32 -7.06 7.77 -14.61
N TYR A 33 -7.18 9.00 -14.12
CA TYR A 33 -7.48 9.32 -12.73
C TYR A 33 -8.73 10.20 -12.66
N ARG A 34 -9.58 9.96 -11.68
CA ARG A 34 -10.80 10.74 -11.41
C ARG A 34 -11.07 10.77 -9.91
N ASN A 35 -12.01 11.62 -9.49
CA ASN A 35 -12.47 11.73 -8.10
C ASN A 35 -11.34 12.09 -7.11
N PHE A 36 -10.56 13.14 -7.42
CA PHE A 36 -9.54 13.67 -6.50
C PHE A 36 -10.23 14.28 -5.27
N ASN A 37 -10.28 13.53 -4.17
CA ASN A 37 -10.88 13.95 -2.91
C ASN A 37 -9.78 14.17 -1.86
N VAL A 38 -9.61 15.41 -1.41
CA VAL A 38 -8.62 15.79 -0.40
C VAL A 38 -9.35 16.46 0.76
N LEU A 39 -9.31 15.80 1.92
CA LEU A 39 -9.73 16.39 3.20
C LEU A 39 -8.47 16.91 3.89
N ASP A 40 -8.32 18.23 3.92
CA ASP A 40 -7.13 18.89 4.48
C ASP A 40 -7.38 19.28 5.94
N SER A 41 -6.56 18.76 6.86
CA SER A 41 -6.51 19.21 8.25
C SER A 41 -5.44 20.27 8.42
N ARG A 42 -5.59 21.40 7.72
CA ARG A 42 -4.71 22.56 7.96
C ARG A 42 -4.88 23.02 9.40
N ALA A 43 -3.80 22.86 10.16
CA ALA A 43 -3.58 23.33 11.51
C ALA A 43 -4.07 24.78 11.72
N SER A 44 -5.32 24.94 12.16
CA SER A 44 -5.77 26.06 12.97
C SER A 44 -6.97 25.61 13.78
N SER A 45 -6.70 25.33 15.05
CA SER A 45 -7.65 25.46 16.17
C SER A 45 -9.01 24.75 16.06
N SER A 46 -9.01 23.41 16.03
CA SER A 46 -9.96 22.56 16.80
C SER A 46 -9.82 21.11 16.35
N PHE A 47 -8.96 20.33 17.04
CA PHE A 47 -8.83 18.88 16.87
C PHE A 47 -9.98 18.11 17.54
N SER A 48 -11.21 18.61 17.47
CA SER A 48 -12.38 17.95 18.01
C SER A 48 -13.23 17.41 16.86
N ASP A 49 -13.41 16.09 16.80
CA ASP A 49 -14.33 15.35 15.92
C ASP A 49 -13.91 15.02 14.49
N ALA A 50 -12.62 14.84 14.22
CA ALA A 50 -12.24 14.22 12.96
C ALA A 50 -12.43 12.69 13.03
N ALA A 51 -13.53 12.18 12.47
CA ALA A 51 -13.94 10.77 12.50
C ALA A 51 -12.83 9.76 12.11
N TRP A 52 -11.79 10.18 11.39
CA TRP A 52 -10.65 9.33 11.03
C TRP A 52 -9.71 8.98 12.19
N GLN A 53 -9.75 9.71 13.32
CA GLN A 53 -8.82 9.53 14.44
C GLN A 53 -9.12 8.31 15.33
N THR A 54 -10.36 7.82 15.34
CA THR A 54 -10.81 6.76 16.26
C THR A 54 -11.32 5.49 15.58
N ASN A 55 -11.16 5.37 14.25
CA ASN A 55 -11.71 4.25 13.52
C ASN A 55 -10.73 3.08 13.45
N GLU A 56 -10.82 2.18 14.42
CA GLU A 56 -10.34 0.80 14.22
C GLU A 56 -11.15 0.11 13.12
N LEU A 57 -10.54 -0.87 12.45
CA LEU A 57 -11.27 -1.74 11.53
C LEU A 57 -12.34 -2.55 12.29
N ASP A 58 -13.58 -2.41 11.87
CA ASP A 58 -14.69 -3.23 12.34
C ASP A 58 -14.46 -4.74 12.04
N ALA A 59 -15.25 -5.61 12.67
CA ALA A 59 -15.09 -7.05 12.48
C ALA A 59 -15.25 -7.50 11.00
N PRO A 60 -16.21 -6.96 10.23
CA PRO A 60 -16.29 -7.19 8.78
C PRO A 60 -15.03 -6.76 8.02
N GLY A 61 -14.50 -5.56 8.27
CA GLY A 61 -13.29 -5.03 7.65
C GLY A 61 -12.08 -5.93 7.92
N ARG A 62 -11.91 -6.39 9.17
CA ARG A 62 -10.86 -7.34 9.54
C ARG A 62 -10.99 -8.69 8.83
N ARG A 63 -12.22 -9.21 8.66
CA ARG A 63 -12.44 -10.46 7.90
C ARG A 63 -12.07 -10.28 6.42
N ARG A 64 -12.41 -9.16 5.80
CA ARG A 64 -12.05 -8.86 4.41
C ARG A 64 -10.54 -8.75 4.24
N LEU A 65 -9.85 -8.05 5.14
CA LEU A 65 -8.39 -7.94 5.12
C LEU A 65 -7.72 -9.31 5.17
N ARG A 66 -8.13 -10.18 6.11
CA ARG A 66 -7.61 -11.56 6.20
C ARG A 66 -7.88 -12.38 4.95
N TRP A 67 -9.04 -12.22 4.32
CA TRP A 67 -9.35 -12.92 3.07
C TRP A 67 -8.42 -12.46 1.93
N VAL A 68 -8.19 -11.16 1.78
CA VAL A 68 -7.24 -10.62 0.79
C VAL A 68 -5.82 -11.12 1.06
N GLN A 69 -5.37 -11.05 2.32
CA GLN A 69 -4.05 -11.55 2.72
C GLN A 69 -3.89 -13.05 2.46
N LYS A 70 -4.94 -13.86 2.68
CA LYS A 70 -4.87 -15.31 2.48
C LYS A 70 -4.87 -15.71 1.00
N TYR A 71 -5.63 -15.02 0.16
CA TYR A 71 -5.89 -15.48 -1.21
C TYR A 71 -5.21 -14.67 -2.31
N PHE A 72 -4.79 -13.43 -2.05
CA PHE A 72 -4.27 -12.51 -3.09
C PHE A 72 -2.90 -11.91 -2.77
N MET A 73 -2.38 -12.07 -1.56
CA MET A 73 -1.07 -11.53 -1.19
C MET A 73 0.06 -12.44 -1.70
N ILE A 74 0.88 -11.91 -2.59
CA ILE A 74 2.01 -12.64 -3.20
C ILE A 74 3.37 -12.33 -2.56
N TYR A 75 3.47 -11.27 -1.76
CA TYR A 75 4.69 -10.88 -1.06
C TYR A 75 4.35 -10.17 0.25
N ASN A 76 5.09 -10.49 1.31
CA ASN A 76 5.02 -9.82 2.60
C ASN A 76 6.42 -9.76 3.23
N TYR A 77 6.92 -8.55 3.46
CA TYR A 77 8.26 -8.34 4.01
C TYR A 77 8.40 -8.88 5.43
N CYS A 78 7.33 -8.90 6.22
CA CYS A 78 7.35 -9.44 7.59
C CYS A 78 7.58 -10.95 7.65
N THR A 79 7.35 -11.67 6.55
CA THR A 79 7.59 -13.12 6.45
C THR A 79 8.79 -13.45 5.56
N ASP A 80 9.51 -12.44 5.07
CA ASP A 80 10.67 -12.59 4.19
C ASP A 80 11.95 -12.80 5.00
N LEU A 81 12.15 -14.04 5.47
CA LEU A 81 13.34 -14.42 6.26
C LEU A 81 14.64 -14.38 5.45
N LYS A 82 14.57 -14.42 4.12
CA LYS A 82 15.75 -14.28 3.26
C LYS A 82 16.26 -12.85 3.27
N ARG A 83 15.35 -11.89 3.23
CA ARG A 83 15.67 -10.46 3.33
C ARG A 83 16.07 -10.06 4.76
N PHE A 84 15.47 -10.68 5.76
CA PHE A 84 15.72 -10.39 7.18
C PHE A 84 16.26 -11.62 7.94
N PRO A 85 17.51 -12.06 7.66
CA PRO A 85 18.08 -13.26 8.27
C PRO A 85 18.34 -13.10 9.77
N ASN A 86 18.57 -11.88 10.24
CA ASN A 86 18.89 -11.57 11.65
C ASN A 86 17.66 -11.28 12.51
N GLY A 87 16.47 -11.58 12.00
CA GLY A 87 15.20 -11.29 12.64
C GLY A 87 14.39 -10.24 11.88
N VAL A 88 13.08 -10.40 11.93
CA VAL A 88 12.12 -9.53 11.24
C VAL A 88 12.01 -8.16 11.92
N PRO A 89 11.60 -7.12 11.19
CA PRO A 89 11.43 -5.78 11.75
C PRO A 89 10.51 -5.75 13.00
N PRO A 90 10.78 -4.91 14.02
CA PRO A 90 10.03 -4.91 15.28
C PRO A 90 8.51 -4.68 15.14
N GLU A 91 8.09 -3.93 14.12
CA GLU A 91 6.69 -3.67 13.76
C GLU A 91 5.95 -4.90 13.24
N CYS A 92 6.69 -5.93 12.78
CA CYS A 92 6.14 -7.20 12.30
C CYS A 92 5.76 -8.16 13.42
N LYS A 93 6.08 -7.84 14.68
CA LYS A 93 5.52 -8.57 15.84
C LYS A 93 4.00 -8.56 15.72
N PRO A 94 3.31 -9.65 16.10
CA PRO A 94 1.91 -9.83 15.74
C PRO A 94 1.09 -8.67 16.29
N SER A 95 0.77 -7.71 15.42
CA SER A 95 -0.42 -6.91 15.59
C SER A 95 -1.56 -7.92 15.73
N ARG A 96 -2.47 -7.72 16.68
CA ARG A 96 -3.62 -8.60 16.99
C ARG A 96 -4.60 -8.79 15.82
N PHE A 97 -4.18 -8.47 14.60
CA PHE A 97 -4.98 -8.31 13.40
C PHE A 97 -4.48 -9.17 12.22
N LEU A 98 -3.36 -9.89 12.35
CA LEU A 98 -3.03 -11.06 11.53
C LEU A 98 -3.80 -12.29 12.04
#